data_AF-A0A950ZNY9-F1
#
_entry.id   AF-A0A950ZNY9-F1
#
_cell.length_a   1.000
_cell.length_b   1.000
_cell.length_c   1.000
_cell.angle_alpha   90.00
_cell.angle_beta   90.00
_cell.angle_gamma   90.00
#
_symmetry.space_group_name_H-M   'P 1'
#
loop_
_entity.id
_entity.type
_entity.pdbx_description
1 polymer ?
#
loop_
_entity_poly.entity_id
_entity_poly.type
_entity_poly.pdbx_seq_one_letter_code
_entity_poly.pdbx_strand_id
1 'polypeptide(L)'
;MKVLISVDMEGISGVATRRETATGWPAGAPKGNDYERARAWMTADANAAIQGAVEGGATEIIVADAHDGMQNLIWDQLDSRAELVRGYENRHAGMIEGIDSTC
;
A
#
# COMPACT_ATOMS: atom_id res chain seq x y z
N MET A 1 -0.08 15.44 -14.95
CA MET A 1 0.80 15.40 -13.77
C MET A 1 0.86 13.95 -13.32
N LYS A 2 2.07 13.41 -13.12
CA LYS A 2 2.27 12.05 -12.62
C LYS A 2 2.54 12.09 -11.13
N VAL A 3 1.96 11.16 -10.38
CA VAL A 3 2.15 11.06 -8.92
C VAL A 3 2.49 9.62 -8.57
N LEU A 4 3.56 9.43 -7.80
CA LEU A 4 3.86 8.17 -7.14
C LEU A 4 3.41 8.23 -5.68
N ILE A 5 2.66 7.23 -5.26
CA ILE A 5 2.21 7.03 -3.88
C ILE A 5 2.87 5.77 -3.35
N SER A 6 3.82 5.92 -2.43
CA SER A 6 4.41 4.81 -1.69
C SER A 6 3.58 4.55 -0.44
N VAL A 7 3.08 3.32 -0.26
CA VAL A 7 2.15 2.98 0.83
C VAL A 7 2.79 1.95 1.77
N ASP A 8 3.04 2.36 3.00
CA ASP A 8 3.53 1.51 4.10
C ASP A 8 2.45 1.33 5.17
N MET A 9 2.48 0.22 5.91
CA MET A 9 1.33 -0.21 6.74
C MET A 9 1.34 0.37 8.16
N GLU A 10 2.51 0.58 8.77
CA GLU A 10 2.65 1.03 10.16
C GLU A 10 1.97 2.37 10.44
N GLY A 11 1.84 3.23 9.43
CA GLY A 11 1.26 4.57 9.54
C GLY A 11 -0.21 4.67 9.10
N ILE A 12 -0.83 3.57 8.68
CA ILE A 12 -2.22 3.56 8.18
C ILE A 12 -3.21 3.91 9.29
N SER A 13 -4.27 4.62 8.93
CA SER A 13 -5.34 5.03 9.84
C SER A 13 -5.93 3.82 10.57
N GLY A 14 -5.85 3.83 11.91
CA GLY A 14 -6.38 2.77 12.76
C GLY A 14 -5.39 1.63 13.07
N VAL A 15 -4.24 1.56 12.40
CA VAL A 15 -3.15 0.65 12.78
C VAL A 15 -2.41 1.23 13.99
N ALA A 16 -2.22 0.42 15.03
CA ALA A 16 -1.58 0.87 16.27
C ALA A 16 -0.54 -0.12 16.81
N THR A 17 -0.53 -1.36 16.32
CA THR A 17 0.29 -2.43 16.89
C THR A 17 0.94 -3.29 15.80
N ARG A 18 2.06 -3.93 16.15
CA ARG A 18 2.76 -4.87 15.25
C ARG A 18 1.92 -6.08 14.83
N ARG A 19 0.84 -6.39 15.56
CA ARG A 19 -0.09 -7.48 15.20
C ARG A 19 -0.88 -7.17 13.93
N GLU A 20 -1.08 -5.88 13.65
CA GLU A 20 -1.81 -5.39 12.49
C GLU A 20 -0.90 -5.29 11.27
N THR A 21 0.43 -5.27 11.44
CA THR A 21 1.39 -5.17 10.34
C THR A 21 2.13 -6.47 10.01
N ALA A 22 2.19 -7.43 10.94
CA ALA A 22 2.93 -8.66 10.71
C ALA A 22 2.14 -9.72 9.91
N THR A 23 2.74 -10.21 8.82
CA THR A 23 2.30 -11.38 8.05
C THR A 23 2.42 -12.71 8.84
N GLY A 24 3.25 -12.74 9.88
CA GLY A 24 3.53 -13.91 10.70
C GLY A 24 3.28 -13.70 12.20
N TRP A 25 2.51 -14.61 12.80
CA TRP A 25 2.35 -14.69 14.25
C TRP A 25 3.43 -15.57 14.88
N PRO A 26 3.97 -15.22 16.07
CA PRO A 26 4.67 -16.20 16.88
C PRO A 26 3.78 -17.43 17.14
N ALA A 27 4.36 -18.63 17.03
CA ALA A 27 3.65 -19.87 17.25
C ALA A 27 2.92 -19.87 18.60
N GLY A 28 1.63 -20.19 18.60
CA GLY A 28 0.80 -20.30 19.82
C GLY A 28 -0.02 -19.07 20.17
N ALA A 29 0.08 -17.99 19.41
CA ALA A 29 -0.78 -16.84 19.63
C ALA A 29 -2.16 -17.00 18.95
N PRO A 30 -3.22 -16.33 19.47
CA PRO A 30 -4.56 -16.43 18.88
C PRO A 30 -4.51 -15.98 17.42
N LYS A 31 -5.01 -16.79 16.49
CA LYS A 31 -5.17 -16.38 15.08
C LYS A 31 -6.12 -15.19 15.03
N GLY A 32 -5.57 -13.98 15.01
CA GLY A 32 -6.32 -12.74 14.82
C GLY A 32 -6.33 -12.37 13.34
N ASN A 33 -7.46 -11.83 12.87
CA ASN A 33 -7.61 -11.28 11.52
C ASN A 33 -7.15 -9.81 11.44
N ASP A 34 -6.28 -9.39 12.35
CA ASP A 34 -5.88 -7.99 12.53
C ASP A 34 -5.11 -7.49 11.30
N TYR A 35 -4.18 -8.30 10.77
CA TYR A 35 -3.45 -8.00 9.55
C TYR A 35 -4.37 -7.87 8.31
N GLU A 36 -5.32 -8.78 8.11
CA GLU A 36 -6.26 -8.66 6.98
C GLU A 36 -7.18 -7.43 7.11
N ARG A 37 -7.57 -7.07 8.34
CA ARG A 37 -8.29 -5.80 8.59
C ARG A 37 -7.42 -4.59 8.26
N ALA A 38 -6.15 -4.62 8.67
CA ALA A 38 -5.19 -3.56 8.38
C ALA A 38 -4.93 -3.41 6.87
N ARG A 39 -4.88 -4.51 6.12
CA ARG A 39 -4.79 -4.49 4.64
C ARG A 39 -5.99 -3.79 3.99
N ALA A 40 -7.20 -4.03 4.51
CA ALA A 40 -8.39 -3.34 4.05
C ALA A 40 -8.32 -1.82 4.35
N TRP A 41 -7.87 -1.44 5.54
CA TRP A 41 -7.64 -0.02 5.88
C TRP A 41 -6.54 0.61 5.04
N MET A 42 -5.42 -0.09 4.81
CA MET A 42 -4.31 0.36 3.97
C MET A 42 -4.78 0.64 2.54
N THR A 43 -5.63 -0.23 2.01
CA THR A 43 -6.22 -0.05 0.67
C THR A 43 -7.20 1.14 0.65
N ALA A 44 -7.98 1.35 1.70
CA ALA A 44 -8.87 2.50 1.82
C ALA A 44 -8.12 3.83 1.91
N ASP A 45 -7.06 3.91 2.72
CA ASP A 45 -6.20 5.09 2.84
C ASP A 45 -5.47 5.37 1.52
N ALA A 46 -4.97 4.34 0.83
CA ALA A 46 -4.40 4.47 -0.51
C ALA A 46 -5.43 5.05 -1.49
N ASN A 47 -6.66 4.56 -1.49
CA ASN A 47 -7.75 5.09 -2.34
C ASN A 47 -8.08 6.54 -2.01
N ALA A 48 -8.05 6.95 -0.74
CA ALA A 48 -8.22 8.35 -0.35
C ALA A 48 -7.09 9.23 -0.91
N ALA A 49 -5.84 8.76 -0.85
CA ALA A 49 -4.70 9.46 -1.44
C ALA A 49 -4.79 9.56 -2.98
N ILE A 50 -5.22 8.47 -3.65
CA ILE A 50 -5.48 8.46 -5.10
C ILE A 50 -6.56 9.48 -5.45
N GLN A 51 -7.67 9.49 -4.71
CA GLN A 51 -8.75 10.45 -4.92
C GLN A 51 -8.25 11.90 -4.79
N GLY A 52 -7.50 12.21 -3.73
CA GLY A 52 -6.92 13.53 -3.53
C GLY A 52 -5.95 13.92 -4.65
N ALA A 53 -5.14 12.98 -5.15
CA ALA A 53 -4.25 13.22 -6.28
C ALA A 53 -5.02 13.54 -7.57
N VAL A 54 -6.11 12.79 -7.85
CA VAL A 54 -6.99 13.06 -9.01
C VAL A 54 -7.65 14.43 -8.89
N GLU A 55 -8.19 14.77 -7.73
CA GLU A 55 -8.79 16.09 -7.46
C GLU A 55 -7.75 17.21 -7.59
N GLY A 56 -6.48 16.93 -7.28
CA GLY A 56 -5.34 17.81 -7.52
C GLY A 56 -4.85 17.88 -8.97
N GLY A 57 -5.47 17.16 -9.90
CA GLY A 57 -5.13 17.19 -11.33
C GLY A 57 -4.10 16.15 -11.78
N ALA A 58 -3.83 15.12 -10.97
CA ALA A 58 -3.03 13.98 -11.41
C ALA A 58 -3.76 13.23 -12.54
N THR A 59 -3.00 12.88 -13.58
CA THR A 59 -3.48 12.16 -14.77
C THR A 59 -2.87 10.76 -14.87
N GLU A 60 -1.79 10.53 -14.13
CA GLU A 60 -1.08 9.25 -14.02
C GLU A 60 -0.76 9.03 -12.55
N ILE A 61 -1.13 7.88 -12.02
CA ILE A 61 -0.95 7.55 -10.60
C ILE A 61 -0.33 6.16 -10.50
N ILE A 62 0.84 6.09 -9.88
CA ILE A 62 1.50 4.83 -9.55
C ILE A 62 1.38 4.63 -8.04
N VAL A 63 0.96 3.44 -7.62
CA VAL A 63 0.89 3.06 -6.21
C VAL A 63 1.91 1.95 -5.98
N ALA A 64 2.94 2.23 -5.19
CA ALA A 64 3.92 1.25 -4.77
C ALA A 64 3.53 0.70 -3.41
N ASP A 65 3.17 -0.59 -3.35
CA ASP A 65 3.09 -1.30 -2.08
C ASP A 65 4.50 -1.38 -1.47
N ALA A 66 4.68 -0.84 -0.27
CA ALA A 66 5.99 -0.60 0.32
C ALA A 66 6.19 -1.31 1.67
N HIS A 67 5.20 -2.07 2.15
CA HIS A 67 5.26 -2.74 3.44
C HIS A 67 5.76 -4.19 3.33
N ASP A 68 6.72 -4.59 4.17
CA ASP A 68 7.24 -5.98 4.27
C ASP A 68 7.45 -6.66 2.89
N GLY A 69 6.69 -7.73 2.58
CA GLY A 69 6.76 -8.44 1.30
C GLY A 69 6.17 -7.72 0.08
N MET A 70 5.71 -6.47 0.26
CA MET A 70 5.14 -5.58 -0.76
C MET A 70 3.91 -6.14 -1.48
N GLN A 71 3.06 -6.91 -0.78
CA GLN A 71 1.92 -7.65 -1.34
C GLN A 71 0.66 -7.51 -0.49
N ASN A 72 0.49 -6.36 0.13
CA ASN A 72 -0.48 -6.06 1.17
C ASN A 72 -1.75 -5.40 0.60
N LEU A 73 -1.61 -4.47 -0.35
CA LEU A 73 -2.74 -3.81 -1.00
C LEU A 73 -3.64 -4.84 -1.70
N ILE A 74 -4.94 -4.67 -1.52
CA ILE A 74 -5.96 -5.56 -2.09
C ILE A 74 -6.24 -5.06 -3.52
N TRP A 75 -5.54 -5.67 -4.49
CA TRP A 75 -5.48 -5.19 -5.87
C TRP A 75 -6.84 -5.01 -6.55
N ASP A 76 -7.84 -5.84 -6.21
CA ASP A 76 -9.20 -5.79 -6.76
C ASP A 76 -10.12 -4.80 -6.02
N GLN A 77 -9.61 -4.14 -4.98
CA GLN A 77 -10.28 -3.06 -4.25
C GLN A 77 -9.54 -1.72 -4.37
N LEU A 78 -8.35 -1.70 -4.99
CA LEU A 78 -7.63 -0.47 -5.27
C LEU A 78 -8.33 0.29 -6.41
N ASP A 79 -8.31 1.62 -6.33
CA ASP A 79 -8.89 2.49 -7.34
C ASP A 79 -8.28 2.21 -8.73
N SER A 80 -9.16 1.92 -9.70
CA SER A 80 -8.76 1.50 -11.04
C SER A 80 -8.05 2.58 -11.86
N ARG A 81 -7.99 3.83 -11.37
CA ARG A 81 -7.22 4.93 -11.98
C ARG A 81 -5.72 4.84 -11.68
N ALA A 82 -5.32 4.01 -10.73
CA ALA A 82 -3.92 3.81 -10.37
C ALA A 82 -3.34 2.52 -10.95
N GLU A 83 -2.05 2.55 -11.25
CA GLU A 83 -1.25 1.36 -11.55
C GLU A 83 -0.57 0.86 -10.27
N LEU A 84 -0.81 -0.40 -9.91
CA LEU A 84 -0.25 -1.01 -8.70
C LEU A 84 1.09 -1.71 -8.99
N VAL A 85 2.13 -1.30 -8.28
CA VAL A 85 3.40 -2.05 -8.16
C VAL A 85 3.34 -2.89 -6.89
N ARG A 86 3.44 -4.21 -7.04
CA ARG A 86 3.39 -5.20 -5.95
C ARG A 86 4.44 -6.30 -6.14
N GLY A 87 4.84 -6.94 -5.04
CA GLY A 87 5.92 -7.92 -4.98
C GLY A 87 7.27 -7.25 -4.75
N TYR A 88 8.07 -7.82 -3.85
CA TYR A 88 9.43 -7.35 -3.56
C TYR A 88 10.43 -7.76 -4.65
N GLU A 89 10.25 -8.94 -5.24
CA GLU A 89 11.16 -9.51 -6.23
C GLU A 89 11.28 -8.59 -7.45
N ASN A 90 12.52 -8.36 -7.90
CA ASN A 90 12.87 -7.54 -9.06
C ASN A 90 12.57 -6.03 -8.94
N ARG A 91 12.40 -5.49 -7.72
CA ARG A 91 12.40 -4.04 -7.52
C ARG A 91 13.82 -3.48 -7.49
N HIS A 92 14.05 -2.41 -8.25
CA HIS A 92 15.31 -1.68 -8.28
C HIS A 92 15.32 -0.47 -7.34
N ALA A 93 14.16 0.16 -7.13
CA ALA A 93 13.99 1.34 -6.29
C ALA A 93 13.20 1.05 -4.99
N GLY A 94 12.96 -0.22 -4.65
CA GLY A 94 12.40 -0.64 -3.37
C GLY A 94 11.01 -0.07 -3.09
N MET A 95 10.89 0.72 -2.02
CA MET A 95 9.62 1.32 -1.56
C MET A 95 9.03 2.33 -2.55
N ILE A 96 9.84 2.86 -3.46
CA ILE A 96 9.45 3.88 -4.45
C ILE A 96 9.56 3.35 -5.88
N GLU A 97 9.42 2.05 -6.07
CA GLU A 97 9.42 1.44 -7.41
C GLU A 97 8.36 2.07 -8.32
N GLY A 98 8.74 2.35 -9.57
CA GLY A 98 7.94 3.14 -10.51
C GLY A 98 8.25 4.64 -10.51
N ILE A 99 9.15 5.13 -9.64
CA ILE A 99 9.62 6.51 -9.69
C ILE A 99 10.48 6.75 -10.94
N ASP A 100 10.26 7.87 -11.61
CA ASP A 100 11.11 8.35 -12.69
C ASP A 100 11.14 9.88 -12.73
N SER A 101 11.85 10.46 -13.70
CA SER A 101 12.01 11.91 -13.85
C SER A 101 10.75 12.66 -14.29
N THR A 102 9.63 11.96 -14.49
CA THR A 102 8.34 12.55 -14.89
C THR A 102 7.34 12.62 -13.74
N CYS A 103 7.66 11.97 -12.60
CA CYS A 103 6.98 12.14 -11.33
C CYS A 103 7.29 13.49 -10.68
#